data_AF-A0A4R3JQ84-F1
#
_entry.id   AF-A0A4R3JQ84-F1
#
_cell.length_a   1.000
_cell.length_b   1.000
_cell.length_c   1.000
_cell.angle_alpha   90.00
_cell.angle_beta   90.00
_cell.angle_gamma   90.00
#
_symmetry.space_group_name_H-M   'P 1'
#
loop_
_entity.id
_entity.type
_entity.pdbx_description
1 polymer ?
#
loop_
_entity_poly.entity_id
_entity_poly.type
_entity_poly.pdbx_seq_one_letter_code
_entity_poly.pdbx_strand_id
1 'polypeptide(L)'
;MTLDNLLKIGQLKRHTTDRAEIGHLLAAGRRNLADARAENISTENRFDAAYKCIMQCALAALMANGFRPDTKVPGHHQTVIQSLPKTIGLKAARVAVLDTLRNKRNLSDYTGKEIDPASLATCIQEAEQLLAELAAWLAAEHPELTP
;
A
#
# COMPACT_ATOMS: atom_id res chain seq x y z
N MET A 1 -12.02 4.82 13.50
CA MET A 1 -11.01 5.86 13.82
C MET A 1 -10.82 6.75 12.58
N THR A 2 -10.64 8.06 12.73
CA THR A 2 -10.40 9.01 11.61
C THR A 2 -8.89 9.28 11.42
N LEU A 3 -8.49 9.90 10.30
CA LEU A 3 -7.09 10.30 10.07
C LEU A 3 -6.62 11.33 11.13
N ASP A 4 -7.45 12.29 11.51
CA ASP A 4 -7.13 13.22 12.60
C ASP A 4 -6.96 12.53 13.96
N ASN A 5 -7.70 11.44 14.23
CA ASN A 5 -7.46 10.67 15.45
C ASN A 5 -6.08 9.99 15.40
N LEU A 6 -5.68 9.43 14.25
CA LEU A 6 -4.35 8.86 14.07
C LEU A 6 -3.23 9.91 14.18
N LEU A 7 -3.46 11.14 13.69
CA LEU A 7 -2.56 12.27 13.92
C LEU A 7 -2.44 12.60 15.42
N LYS A 8 -3.56 12.71 16.14
CA LYS A 8 -3.59 13.04 17.57
C LYS A 8 -2.84 12.03 18.43
N ILE A 9 -2.90 10.74 18.10
CA ILE A 9 -2.18 9.68 18.82
C ILE A 9 -0.75 9.44 18.29
N GLY A 10 -0.25 10.30 17.39
CA GLY A 10 1.13 10.25 16.90
C GLY A 10 1.44 9.17 15.86
N GLN A 11 0.42 8.48 15.34
CA GLN A 11 0.59 7.46 14.28
C GLN A 11 0.82 8.10 12.90
N LEU A 12 0.28 9.30 12.69
CA LEU A 12 0.46 10.09 11.47
C LEU A 12 1.12 11.43 11.77
N LYS A 13 1.66 12.04 10.71
CA LYS A 13 2.15 13.42 10.68
C LYS A 13 1.49 14.16 9.53
N ARG A 14 1.32 15.48 9.67
CA ARG A 14 0.95 16.34 8.55
C ARG A 14 2.04 16.29 7.49
N HIS A 15 1.62 16.36 6.22
CA HIS A 15 2.51 16.37 5.08
C HIS A 15 1.88 17.19 3.96
N THR A 16 2.67 18.08 3.37
CA THR A 16 2.29 18.77 2.13
C THR A 16 2.83 17.92 0.99
N THR A 17 1.92 17.35 0.23
CA THR A 17 2.24 16.40 -0.84
C THR A 17 2.39 17.15 -2.15
N ASP A 18 3.45 16.83 -2.89
CA ASP A 18 3.62 17.33 -4.25
C ASP A 18 3.30 16.27 -5.33
N ARG A 19 3.06 16.74 -6.56
CA ARG A 19 2.74 15.87 -7.71
C ARG A 19 3.87 14.89 -8.05
N ALA A 20 5.13 15.30 -7.88
CA ALA A 20 6.28 14.46 -8.22
C ALA A 20 6.41 13.28 -7.25
N GLU A 21 6.16 13.49 -5.95
CA GLU A 21 6.11 12.43 -4.94
C GLU A 21 5.09 11.35 -5.30
N ILE A 22 3.86 11.76 -5.65
CA ILE A 22 2.80 10.84 -6.09
C ILE A 22 3.22 10.12 -7.39
N GLY A 23 3.76 10.85 -8.36
CA GLY A 23 4.26 10.29 -9.61
C GLY A 23 5.34 9.22 -9.39
N HIS A 24 6.30 9.48 -8.50
CA HIS A 24 7.35 8.52 -8.14
C HIS A 24 6.79 7.26 -7.48
N LEU A 25 5.82 7.40 -6.57
CA LEU A 25 5.18 6.26 -5.91
C LEU A 25 4.38 5.40 -6.89
N LEU A 26 3.60 6.02 -7.79
CA LEU A 26 2.86 5.31 -8.82
C LEU A 26 3.79 4.57 -9.79
N ALA A 27 4.88 5.22 -10.22
CA ALA A 27 5.87 4.60 -11.09
C ALA A 27 6.58 3.43 -10.40
N ALA A 28 6.92 3.56 -9.11
CA ALA A 28 7.51 2.49 -8.34
C ALA A 28 6.53 1.32 -8.11
N GLY A 29 5.25 1.62 -7.85
CA GLY A 29 4.19 0.62 -7.73
C GLY A 29 4.03 -0.20 -9.01
N ARG A 30 3.98 0.47 -10.17
CA ARG A 30 3.93 -0.19 -11.49
C ARG A 30 5.13 -1.12 -11.73
N ARG A 31 6.34 -0.68 -11.41
CA ARG A 31 7.55 -1.53 -11.52
C ARG A 31 7.46 -2.76 -10.62
N ASN A 32 7.13 -2.55 -9.35
CA ASN A 32 6.96 -3.64 -8.39
C ASN A 32 5.86 -4.64 -8.79
N LEU A 33 4.75 -4.18 -9.37
CA LEU A 33 3.71 -5.06 -9.91
C LEU A 33 4.22 -5.88 -11.11
N ALA A 34 5.03 -5.27 -11.98
CA ALA A 34 5.66 -6.00 -13.09
C ALA A 34 6.66 -7.05 -12.57
N ASP A 35 7.50 -6.69 -11.61
CA ASP A 35 8.48 -7.60 -11.00
C ASP A 35 7.80 -8.77 -10.28
N ALA A 36 6.64 -8.56 -9.66
CA ALA A 36 5.86 -9.63 -9.02
C ALA A 36 5.40 -10.72 -10.00
N ARG A 37 5.31 -10.39 -11.30
CA ARG A 37 4.92 -11.32 -12.35
C ARG A 37 6.10 -12.09 -12.94
N ALA A 38 7.35 -11.78 -12.57
CA ALA A 38 8.52 -12.50 -13.05
C ALA A 38 8.55 -13.94 -12.52
N GLU A 39 8.53 -14.94 -13.41
CA GLU A 39 8.49 -16.36 -13.04
C GLU A 39 9.87 -16.98 -12.80
N ASN A 40 10.95 -16.25 -13.09
CA ASN A 40 12.33 -16.70 -12.95
C ASN A 40 12.94 -16.39 -11.56
N ILE A 41 12.12 -16.00 -10.58
CA ILE A 41 12.52 -15.69 -9.21
C ILE A 41 11.58 -16.35 -8.20
N SER A 42 11.97 -16.40 -6.93
CA SER A 42 11.21 -17.07 -5.87
C SER A 42 9.82 -16.46 -5.64
N THR A 43 8.89 -17.28 -5.18
CA THR A 43 7.53 -16.87 -4.80
C THR A 43 7.54 -15.77 -3.75
N GLU A 44 8.48 -15.84 -2.80
CA GLU A 44 8.66 -14.88 -1.72
C GLU A 44 9.03 -13.50 -2.27
N ASN A 45 10.01 -13.41 -3.16
CA ASN A 45 10.43 -12.13 -3.75
C ASN A 45 9.33 -11.52 -4.63
N ARG A 46 8.58 -12.36 -5.36
CA ARG A 46 7.41 -11.92 -6.13
C ARG A 46 6.31 -11.39 -5.23
N PHE A 47 6.04 -12.07 -4.12
CA PHE A 47 5.06 -11.65 -3.12
C PHE A 47 5.47 -10.31 -2.49
N ASP A 48 6.76 -10.15 -2.18
CA ASP A 48 7.32 -8.92 -1.65
C ASP A 48 7.18 -7.75 -2.62
N ALA A 49 7.40 -7.98 -3.91
CA ALA A 49 7.18 -6.99 -4.95
C ALA A 49 5.70 -6.59 -5.05
N ALA A 50 4.78 -7.56 -5.08
CA ALA A 50 3.34 -7.28 -5.09
C ALA A 50 2.91 -6.47 -3.86
N TYR A 51 3.37 -6.87 -2.67
CA TYR A 51 3.06 -6.18 -1.42
C TYR A 51 3.66 -4.76 -1.37
N LYS A 52 4.87 -4.55 -1.93
CA LYS A 52 5.45 -3.20 -2.08
C LYS A 52 4.59 -2.30 -2.94
N CYS A 53 3.99 -2.81 -4.03
CA CYS A 53 3.02 -2.05 -4.81
C CYS A 53 1.82 -1.64 -3.96
N ILE A 54 1.24 -2.56 -3.18
CA ILE A 54 0.11 -2.26 -2.27
C ILE A 54 0.49 -1.16 -1.28
N MET A 55 1.65 -1.28 -0.63
CA MET A 55 2.14 -0.29 0.33
C MET A 55 2.38 1.08 -0.30
N GLN A 56 2.94 1.13 -1.51
CA GLN A 56 3.16 2.39 -2.23
C GLN A 56 1.84 3.04 -2.64
N CYS A 57 0.85 2.25 -3.04
CA CYS A 57 -0.49 2.76 -3.33
C CYS A 57 -1.16 3.34 -2.08
N ALA A 58 -1.14 2.59 -0.98
CA ALA A 58 -1.72 3.04 0.28
C ALA A 58 -1.01 4.27 0.87
N LEU A 59 0.32 4.36 0.71
CA LEU A 59 1.09 5.53 1.10
C LEU A 59 0.73 6.75 0.23
N ALA A 60 0.63 6.59 -1.09
CA ALA A 60 0.23 7.67 -1.99
C ALA A 60 -1.19 8.18 -1.66
N ALA A 61 -2.14 7.29 -1.37
CA ALA A 61 -3.49 7.67 -0.94
C ALA A 61 -3.47 8.49 0.35
N LEU A 62 -2.64 8.09 1.33
CA LEU A 62 -2.50 8.79 2.61
C LEU A 62 -1.85 10.16 2.44
N MET A 63 -0.81 10.25 1.60
CA MET A 63 -0.12 11.50 1.25
C MET A 63 -1.06 12.46 0.52
N ALA A 64 -1.83 12.01 -0.47
CA ALA A 64 -2.81 12.86 -1.14
C ALA A 64 -3.85 13.46 -0.16
N ASN A 65 -4.13 12.79 0.96
CA ASN A 65 -4.97 13.30 2.05
C ASN A 65 -4.24 14.24 3.04
N GLY A 66 -2.99 14.61 2.79
CA GLY A 66 -2.21 15.54 3.60
C GLY A 66 -1.53 14.91 4.83
N PHE A 67 -1.33 13.59 4.82
CA PHE A 67 -0.72 12.86 5.93
C PHE A 67 0.38 11.90 5.48
N ARG A 68 1.30 11.59 6.38
CA ARG A 68 2.27 10.50 6.22
C ARG A 68 2.37 9.69 7.52
N PRO A 69 2.74 8.40 7.49
CA PRO A 69 2.97 7.66 8.71
C PRO A 69 4.16 8.22 9.49
N ASP A 70 4.14 8.10 10.82
CA ASP A 70 5.36 8.25 11.60
C ASP A 70 6.17 6.95 11.56
N THR A 71 7.23 6.92 10.75
CA THR A 71 8.11 5.74 10.61
C THR A 71 8.89 5.40 11.87
N LYS A 72 8.90 6.29 12.88
CA LYS A 72 9.48 6.01 14.21
C LYS A 72 8.52 5.21 15.10
N VAL A 73 7.25 5.07 14.72
CA VAL A 73 6.24 4.35 15.49
C VAL A 73 6.09 2.92 14.94
N PRO A 74 6.13 1.90 15.81
CA PRO A 74 5.86 0.52 15.40
C PRO A 74 4.49 0.38 14.74
N GLY A 75 4.38 -0.52 13.76
CA GLY A 75 3.11 -0.77 13.08
C GLY A 75 2.74 0.26 12.02
N HIS A 76 3.64 1.16 11.62
CA HIS A 76 3.34 2.15 10.57
C HIS A 76 2.86 1.53 9.24
N HIS A 77 3.32 0.32 8.86
CA HIS A 77 2.74 -0.40 7.71
C HIS A 77 1.26 -0.73 7.91
N GLN A 78 0.90 -1.23 9.10
CA GLN A 78 -0.49 -1.49 9.45
C GLN A 78 -1.30 -0.20 9.43
N THR A 79 -0.79 0.89 10.01
CA THR A 79 -1.44 2.21 10.00
C THR A 79 -1.73 2.68 8.56
N VAL A 80 -0.77 2.53 7.64
CA VAL A 80 -0.94 2.89 6.22
C VAL A 80 -2.05 2.05 5.57
N ILE A 81 -2.05 0.72 5.73
CA ILE A 81 -3.09 -0.16 5.18
C ILE A 81 -4.47 0.14 5.78
N GLN A 82 -4.56 0.30 7.10
CA GLN A 82 -5.81 0.56 7.81
C GLN A 82 -6.38 1.97 7.53
N SER A 83 -5.59 2.86 6.92
CA SER A 83 -6.05 4.19 6.51
C SER A 83 -6.90 4.17 5.23
N LEU A 84 -6.80 3.11 4.41
CA LEU A 84 -7.47 3.00 3.10
C LEU A 84 -8.99 3.24 3.10
N PRO A 85 -9.79 2.85 4.12
CA PRO A 85 -11.21 3.19 4.18
C PRO A 85 -11.50 4.69 4.36
N LYS A 86 -10.50 5.44 4.83
CA LYS A 86 -10.58 6.89 5.10
C LYS A 86 -9.83 7.73 4.07
N THR A 87 -9.11 7.10 3.14
CA THR A 87 -8.45 7.77 2.02
C THR A 87 -9.25 7.52 0.75
N ILE A 88 -8.99 6.41 0.04
CA ILE A 88 -9.66 6.06 -1.22
C ILE A 88 -11.03 5.38 -1.03
N GLY A 89 -11.53 5.28 0.21
CA GLY A 89 -12.83 4.68 0.52
C GLY A 89 -12.87 3.15 0.41
N LEU A 90 -11.72 2.46 0.54
CA LEU A 90 -11.65 1.01 0.40
C LEU A 90 -12.52 0.28 1.44
N LYS A 91 -13.25 -0.75 1.01
CA LYS A 91 -14.12 -1.55 1.88
C LYS A 91 -13.30 -2.25 2.98
N ALA A 92 -13.81 -2.26 4.20
CA ALA A 92 -13.14 -2.87 5.37
C ALA A 92 -12.79 -4.35 5.16
N ALA A 93 -13.63 -5.11 4.45
CA ALA A 93 -13.36 -6.50 4.10
C ALA A 93 -12.09 -6.66 3.24
N ARG A 94 -11.87 -5.77 2.26
CA ARG A 94 -10.65 -5.78 1.44
C ARG A 94 -9.44 -5.37 2.26
N VAL A 95 -9.57 -4.40 3.15
CA VAL A 95 -8.49 -4.02 4.09
C VAL A 95 -8.06 -5.20 4.98
N ALA A 96 -8.99 -6.04 5.42
CA ALA A 96 -8.66 -7.25 6.19
C ALA A 96 -7.83 -8.26 5.37
N VAL A 97 -8.10 -8.39 4.07
CA VAL A 97 -7.28 -9.17 3.14
C VAL A 97 -5.87 -8.58 3.05
N LEU A 98 -5.75 -7.27 2.83
CA LEU A 98 -4.45 -6.58 2.75
C LEU A 98 -3.63 -6.74 4.05
N ASP A 99 -4.28 -6.68 5.22
CA ASP A 99 -3.60 -6.89 6.51
C ASP A 99 -3.13 -8.34 6.69
N THR A 100 -3.91 -9.31 6.18
CA THR A 100 -3.51 -10.72 6.16
C THR A 100 -2.26 -10.92 5.28
N LEU A 101 -2.22 -10.29 4.10
CA LEU A 101 -1.05 -10.30 3.22
C LEU A 101 0.17 -9.65 3.89
N ARG A 102 -0.01 -8.53 4.60
CA ARG A 102 1.04 -7.89 5.41
C ARG A 102 1.60 -8.84 6.46
N ASN A 103 0.73 -9.49 7.24
CA ASN A 103 1.16 -10.41 8.28
C ASN A 103 1.90 -11.61 7.68
N LYS A 104 1.44 -12.12 6.54
CA LYS A 104 2.07 -13.24 5.84
C LYS A 104 3.46 -12.88 5.31
N ARG A 105 3.60 -11.68 4.71
CA ARG A 105 4.89 -11.10 4.31
C ARG A 105 5.88 -11.08 5.48
N ASN A 106 5.46 -10.48 6.59
CA ASN A 106 6.29 -10.37 7.79
C ASN A 106 6.68 -11.76 8.33
N LEU A 107 5.75 -12.72 8.34
CA LEU A 107 6.04 -14.08 8.78
C LEU A 107 7.10 -14.73 7.89
N SER A 108 6.97 -14.62 6.56
CA SER A 108 7.97 -15.11 5.60
C SER A 108 9.34 -14.48 5.85
N ASP A 109 9.43 -13.15 5.96
CA ASP A 109 10.69 -12.42 6.17
C ASP A 109 11.43 -12.84 7.45
N TYR A 110 10.70 -13.04 8.55
CA TYR A 110 11.32 -13.29 9.86
C TYR A 110 11.47 -14.77 10.21
N THR A 111 10.77 -15.68 9.53
CA THR A 111 10.80 -17.12 9.85
C THR A 111 11.26 -17.99 8.68
N GLY A 112 11.36 -17.43 7.47
CA GLY A 112 11.65 -18.20 6.25
C GLY A 112 10.49 -19.11 5.81
N LYS A 113 9.29 -18.93 6.37
CA LYS A 113 8.12 -19.71 5.97
C LYS A 113 7.73 -19.36 4.53
N GLU A 114 7.62 -20.39 3.70
CA GLU A 114 7.25 -20.25 2.29
C GLU A 114 5.88 -19.58 2.09
N ILE A 115 5.79 -18.85 0.98
CA ILE A 115 4.54 -18.30 0.49
C ILE A 115 3.90 -19.29 -0.48
N ASP A 116 2.66 -19.71 -0.22
CA ASP A 116 1.94 -20.55 -1.17
C ASP A 116 1.50 -19.77 -2.44
N PRO A 117 1.37 -20.46 -3.59
CA PRO A 117 1.00 -19.83 -4.85
C PRO A 117 -0.34 -19.09 -4.83
N ALA A 118 -1.32 -19.56 -4.06
CA ALA A 118 -2.63 -18.91 -3.96
C ALA A 118 -2.53 -17.54 -3.28
N SER A 119 -1.66 -17.43 -2.27
CA SER A 119 -1.38 -16.16 -1.58
C SER A 119 -0.61 -15.19 -2.47
N LEU A 120 0.35 -15.68 -3.26
CA LEU A 120 1.00 -14.86 -4.29
C LEU A 120 -0.01 -14.33 -5.30
N ALA A 121 -0.85 -15.19 -5.87
CA ALA A 121 -1.87 -14.78 -6.83
C ALA A 121 -2.82 -13.73 -6.24
N THR A 122 -3.27 -13.93 -4.99
CA THR A 122 -4.10 -12.96 -4.27
C THR A 122 -3.37 -11.62 -4.08
N CYS A 123 -2.08 -11.64 -3.71
CA CYS A 123 -1.30 -10.42 -3.51
C CYS A 123 -1.12 -9.63 -4.81
N ILE A 124 -0.83 -10.30 -5.93
CA ILE A 124 -0.73 -9.67 -7.26
C ILE A 124 -2.07 -9.07 -7.66
N GLN A 125 -3.17 -9.81 -7.49
CA GLN A 125 -4.51 -9.34 -7.84
C GLN A 125 -4.91 -8.09 -7.03
N GLU A 126 -4.67 -8.09 -5.72
CA GLU A 126 -4.96 -6.92 -4.87
C GLU A 126 -4.05 -5.73 -5.20
N ALA A 127 -2.78 -5.97 -5.54
CA ALA A 127 -1.86 -4.92 -5.98
C ALA A 127 -2.33 -4.24 -7.28
N GLU A 128 -2.77 -5.04 -8.25
CA GLU A 128 -3.30 -4.55 -9.52
C GLU A 128 -4.59 -3.75 -9.34
N GLN A 129 -5.54 -4.27 -8.56
CA GLN A 129 -6.80 -3.58 -8.28
C GLN A 129 -6.57 -2.27 -7.54
N LEU A 130 -5.77 -2.28 -6.47
CA LEU A 130 -5.52 -1.09 -5.66
C LEU A 130 -4.79 0.00 -6.45
N LEU A 131 -3.87 -0.38 -7.34
CA LEU A 131 -3.17 0.57 -8.21
C LEU A 131 -4.14 1.24 -9.20
N ALA A 132 -5.05 0.48 -9.80
CA ALA A 132 -6.07 1.02 -10.70
C ALA A 132 -7.06 1.94 -9.95
N GLU A 133 -7.53 1.52 -8.78
CA GLU A 133 -8.44 2.30 -7.94
C GLU A 133 -7.80 3.61 -7.46
N LEU A 134 -6.53 3.56 -7.04
CA LEU A 134 -5.78 4.76 -6.65
C LEU A 134 -5.66 5.73 -7.82
N ALA A 135 -5.30 5.25 -9.02
CA ALA A 135 -5.14 6.10 -10.19
C ALA A 135 -6.46 6.78 -10.57
N ALA A 136 -7.58 6.04 -10.54
CA ALA A 136 -8.90 6.59 -10.81
C ALA A 136 -9.32 7.61 -9.73
N TRP A 137 -9.08 7.30 -8.46
CA TRP A 137 -9.39 8.19 -7.34
C TRP A 137 -8.57 9.48 -7.37
N LEU A 138 -7.26 9.42 -7.67
CA LEU A 138 -6.42 10.61 -7.83
C LEU A 138 -6.92 11.51 -8.96
N ALA A 139 -7.31 10.93 -10.11
CA ALA A 139 -7.82 11.72 -11.22
C ALA A 139 -9.16 12.43 -10.89
N ALA A 140 -9.99 11.81 -10.03
CA ALA A 140 -11.28 12.37 -9.64
C ALA A 140 -11.18 13.40 -8.50
N GLU A 141 -10.43 13.09 -7.44
CA GLU A 141 -10.43 13.85 -6.19
C GLU A 141 -9.20 14.76 -6.03
N HIS A 142 -8.09 14.45 -6.73
CA HIS A 142 -6.81 15.16 -6.65
C HIS A 142 -6.16 15.38 -8.03
N PRO A 143 -6.87 15.99 -9.01
CA PRO A 143 -6.34 16.18 -10.37
C PRO A 143 -5.03 17.00 -10.38
N GLU A 144 -4.80 17.84 -9.37
CA GLU A 144 -3.57 18.60 -9.17
C GLU A 144 -2.35 17.73 -8.81
N LEU A 145 -2.56 16.52 -8.30
CA LEU A 145 -1.52 15.55 -7.94
C LEU A 145 -1.36 14.43 -8.98
N THR A 146 -2.22 14.36 -9.99
CA THR A 146 -2.12 13.35 -11.05
C THR A 146 -0.91 13.66 -11.95
N PRO A 147 0.04 12.73 -12.13
CA PRO A 147 1.22 12.95 -12.97
C PRO A 147 0.90 13.03 -14.46
#